data_AF-A0A939WPU0-F1
#
_entry.id   AF-A0A939WPU0-F1
#
_cell.length_a   1.000
_cell.length_b   1.000
_cell.length_c   1.000
_cell.angle_alpha   90.00
_cell.angle_beta   90.00
_cell.angle_gamma   90.00
#
_symmetry.space_group_name_H-M   'P 1'
#
loop_
_entity.id
_entity.type
_entity.pdbx_description
1 polymer ?
#
loop_
_entity_poly.entity_id
_entity_poly.type
_entity_poly.pdbx_seq_one_letter_code
_entity_poly.pdbx_strand_id
1 'polypeptide(L)'
;MQLKKYQNDTLAVIKAFFDALDTKSPTEAYESVTSSVDMIARLGNLRKYEAAANDTPTVAIKVPTGGGKTIIAAYAVRVIAESQGREYPFIIWFAPSETIRRQTADALKKARHPYRQALN
;
A
#
# COMPACT_ATOMS: atom_id res chain seq x y z
N MET A 1 17.18 -7.33 0.47
CA MET A 1 17.10 -6.61 1.76
C MET A 1 15.93 -7.21 2.55
N GLN A 2 16.06 -7.39 3.87
CA GLN A 2 14.96 -7.88 4.70
C GLN A 2 14.09 -6.71 5.20
N LEU A 3 12.77 -6.84 5.11
CA LEU A 3 11.83 -5.85 5.64
C LEU A 3 11.74 -5.92 7.16
N LYS A 4 11.57 -4.75 7.80
CA LYS A 4 11.30 -4.67 9.24
C LYS A 4 9.89 -5.19 9.54
N LYS A 5 9.67 -5.67 10.77
CA LYS A 5 8.37 -6.22 11.19
C LYS A 5 7.19 -5.30 10.85
N TYR A 6 7.24 -4.02 11.21
CA TYR A 6 6.13 -3.09 10.93
C TYR A 6 5.88 -2.90 9.42
N GLN A 7 6.91 -3.05 8.57
CA GLN A 7 6.76 -2.94 7.12
C GLN A 7 6.01 -4.16 6.58
N ASN A 8 6.34 -5.36 7.07
CA ASN A 8 5.58 -6.57 6.77
C ASN A 8 4.15 -6.49 7.31
N ASP A 9 3.96 -6.05 8.55
CA ASP A 9 2.63 -5.84 9.15
C ASP A 9 1.81 -4.84 8.30
N THR A 10 2.44 -3.78 7.79
CA THR A 10 1.79 -2.81 6.90
C THR A 10 1.35 -3.45 5.58
N LEU A 11 2.21 -4.25 4.95
CA LEU A 11 1.89 -4.95 3.70
C LEU A 11 0.78 -5.98 3.91
N ALA A 12 0.73 -6.65 5.07
CA ALA A 12 -0.34 -7.58 5.40
C ALA A 12 -1.70 -6.88 5.53
N VAL A 13 -1.73 -5.67 6.10
CA VAL A 13 -2.95 -4.85 6.16
C VAL A 13 -3.40 -4.42 4.76
N ILE A 14 -2.46 -4.01 3.88
CA ILE A 14 -2.77 -3.71 2.48
C ILE A 14 -3.36 -4.94 1.80
N LYS A 15 -2.72 -6.11 1.95
CA LYS A 15 -3.21 -7.37 1.37
C LYS A 15 -4.63 -7.68 1.83
N ALA A 16 -4.88 -7.62 3.13
CA ALA A 16 -6.20 -7.93 3.70
C ALA A 16 -7.31 -7.02 3.15
N PHE A 17 -7.01 -5.73 2.92
CA PHE A 17 -7.95 -4.81 2.29
C PHE A 17 -8.25 -5.22 0.84
N PHE A 18 -7.21 -5.48 0.03
CA PHE A 18 -7.40 -5.83 -1.38
C PHE A 18 -8.03 -7.22 -1.57
N ASP A 19 -7.67 -8.22 -0.77
CA ASP A 19 -8.32 -9.55 -0.79
C ASP A 19 -9.81 -9.44 -0.46
N ALA A 20 -10.20 -8.54 0.46
CA ALA A 20 -11.59 -8.36 0.83
C ALA A 20 -12.44 -7.79 -0.31
N LEU A 21 -11.84 -7.05 -1.26
CA LEU A 21 -12.54 -6.46 -2.41
C LEU A 21 -13.10 -7.50 -3.38
N ASP A 22 -12.64 -8.75 -3.31
CA ASP A 22 -13.17 -9.84 -4.16
C ASP A 22 -14.64 -10.15 -3.87
N THR A 23 -15.09 -9.89 -2.63
CA THR A 23 -16.44 -10.26 -2.17
C THR A 23 -17.20 -9.13 -1.50
N LYS A 24 -16.55 -7.98 -1.25
CA LYS A 24 -17.10 -6.86 -0.49
C LYS A 24 -16.99 -5.56 -1.25
N SER A 25 -17.90 -4.62 -0.97
CA SER A 25 -17.73 -3.23 -1.38
C SER A 25 -16.47 -2.62 -0.75
N PRO A 26 -15.92 -1.53 -1.31
CA PRO A 26 -14.75 -0.84 -0.72
C PRO A 26 -14.97 -0.43 0.74
N THR A 27 -16.18 -0.01 1.09
CA THR A 27 -16.56 0.38 2.45
C THR A 27 -16.51 -0.81 3.40
N GLU A 28 -17.15 -1.93 3.03
CA GLU A 28 -17.15 -3.15 3.85
C GLU A 28 -15.75 -3.78 3.95
N ALA A 29 -14.96 -3.72 2.88
CA ALA A 29 -13.56 -4.16 2.88
C ALA A 29 -12.74 -3.33 3.88
N TYR A 30 -12.85 -2.00 3.83
CA TYR A 30 -12.19 -1.09 4.76
C TYR A 30 -12.58 -1.37 6.21
N GLU A 31 -13.89 -1.41 6.48
CA GLU A 31 -14.41 -1.66 7.82
C GLU A 31 -13.95 -3.01 8.36
N SER A 32 -13.86 -4.05 7.52
CA SER A 32 -13.38 -5.37 7.95
C SER A 32 -11.91 -5.38 8.40
N VAL A 33 -11.10 -4.45 7.92
CA VAL A 33 -9.68 -4.32 8.29
C VAL A 33 -9.50 -3.36 9.46
N THR A 34 -10.34 -2.33 9.61
CA THR A 34 -10.17 -1.28 10.62
C THR A 34 -10.96 -1.48 11.91
N SER A 35 -11.93 -2.40 11.95
CA SER A 35 -12.84 -2.56 13.09
C SER A 35 -12.29 -3.42 14.25
N SER A 36 -11.05 -3.94 14.14
CA SER A 36 -10.45 -4.66 15.26
C SER A 36 -10.04 -3.70 16.38
N VAL A 37 -10.06 -4.17 17.63
CA VAL A 37 -9.71 -3.36 18.83
C VAL A 37 -8.33 -2.71 18.67
N ASP A 38 -7.35 -3.48 18.19
CA ASP A 38 -5.99 -2.98 17.97
C ASP A 38 -5.92 -1.90 16.89
N MET A 39 -6.70 -2.03 15.82
CA MET A 39 -6.72 -1.05 14.73
C MET A 39 -7.45 0.23 15.15
N ILE A 40 -8.55 0.12 15.88
CA ILE A 40 -9.26 1.27 16.46
C ILE A 40 -8.31 2.05 17.38
N ALA A 41 -7.57 1.36 18.26
CA ALA A 41 -6.60 1.99 19.16
C ALA A 41 -5.47 2.71 18.40
N ARG A 42 -5.01 2.17 17.27
CA ARG A 42 -3.94 2.75 16.45
C ARG A 42 -4.39 3.92 15.59
N LEU A 43 -5.61 3.85 15.06
CA LEU A 43 -6.14 4.81 14.11
C LEU A 43 -6.81 6.00 14.82
N GLY A 44 -7.28 5.81 16.05
CA GLY A 44 -8.01 6.82 16.81
C GLY A 44 -9.36 7.12 16.16
N ASN A 45 -9.83 8.37 16.32
CA ASN A 45 -11.10 8.81 15.73
C ASN A 45 -10.92 9.10 14.24
N LEU A 46 -11.03 8.06 13.41
CA LEU A 46 -11.14 8.23 11.97
C LEU A 46 -12.55 8.65 11.57
N ARG A 47 -12.62 9.44 10.49
CA ARG A 47 -13.88 9.66 9.78
C ARG A 47 -14.36 8.33 9.19
N LYS A 48 -15.69 8.24 8.98
CA LYS A 48 -16.27 7.14 8.23
C LYS A 48 -15.59 7.06 6.84
N TYR A 49 -15.33 5.84 6.39
CA TYR A 49 -14.78 5.62 5.06
C TYR A 49 -15.78 6.03 3.99
N GLU A 50 -15.28 6.73 2.98
CA GLU A 50 -16.02 7.09 1.78
C GLU A 50 -15.18 6.64 0.58
N ALA A 51 -15.74 5.77 -0.26
CA ALA A 51 -15.09 5.38 -1.49
C ALA A 51 -14.94 6.60 -2.41
N ALA A 52 -13.91 6.57 -3.26
CA ALA A 52 -13.77 7.59 -4.29
C ALA A 52 -14.87 7.43 -5.37
N ALA A 53 -14.93 8.37 -6.32
CA ALA A 53 -15.90 8.32 -7.41
C ALA A 53 -15.95 6.95 -8.10
N ASN A 54 -17.15 6.52 -8.47
CA ASN A 54 -17.42 5.22 -9.09
C ASN A 54 -17.01 4.01 -8.24
N ASP A 55 -17.16 4.11 -6.91
CA ASP A 55 -16.79 3.05 -5.95
C ASP A 55 -15.33 2.59 -6.07
N THR A 56 -14.43 3.51 -6.46
CA THR A 56 -13.01 3.18 -6.60
C THR A 56 -12.39 2.96 -5.21
N PRO A 57 -11.85 1.76 -4.90
CA PRO A 57 -11.21 1.48 -3.62
C PRO A 57 -10.02 2.43 -3.38
N THR A 58 -10.02 3.16 -2.28
CA THR A 58 -9.00 4.18 -2.00
C THR A 58 -8.61 4.14 -0.53
N VAL A 59 -7.34 3.89 -0.23
CA VAL A 59 -6.84 3.84 1.14
C VAL A 59 -5.56 4.64 1.30
N ALA A 60 -5.38 5.19 2.50
CA ALA A 60 -4.15 5.88 2.89
C ALA A 60 -3.45 5.13 4.01
N ILE A 61 -2.15 4.87 3.84
CA ILE A 61 -1.34 4.17 4.84
C ILE A 61 -0.47 5.19 5.58
N LYS A 62 -0.63 5.25 6.91
CA LYS A 62 0.13 6.16 7.78
C LYS A 62 1.46 5.53 8.19
N VAL A 63 2.56 6.03 7.63
CA VAL A 63 3.93 5.59 7.95
C VAL A 63 4.78 6.81 8.36
N PRO A 64 5.51 6.75 9.48
CA PRO A 64 6.32 7.87 9.95
C PRO A 64 7.43 8.27 8.95
N THR A 65 7.97 9.47 9.13
CA THR A 65 9.18 9.91 8.44
C THR A 65 10.34 8.97 8.77
N GLY A 66 11.15 8.61 7.77
CA GLY A 66 12.19 7.57 7.92
C GLY A 66 11.67 6.13 7.96
N GLY A 67 10.35 5.88 8.00
CA GLY A 67 9.74 4.55 8.06
C GLY A 67 9.80 3.73 6.75
N GLY A 68 10.60 4.16 5.77
CA GLY A 68 10.74 3.43 4.50
C GLY A 68 9.47 3.41 3.64
N LYS A 69 8.73 4.52 3.56
CA LYS A 69 7.53 4.64 2.70
C LYS A 69 7.73 4.12 1.28
N THR A 70 8.84 4.49 0.64
CA THR A 70 9.12 4.10 -0.75
C THR A 70 9.35 2.60 -0.90
N ILE A 71 10.03 1.94 0.06
CA ILE A 71 10.19 0.48 -0.01
C ILE A 71 8.86 -0.24 0.23
N ILE A 72 8.05 0.23 1.19
CA ILE A 72 6.71 -0.32 1.43
C ILE A 72 5.86 -0.19 0.15
N ALA A 73 5.84 0.98 -0.48
CA ALA A 73 5.10 1.20 -1.71
C ALA A 73 5.58 0.33 -2.87
N ALA A 74 6.89 0.07 -2.99
CA ALA A 74 7.43 -0.86 -4.00
C ALA A 74 6.92 -2.30 -3.79
N TYR A 75 7.00 -2.83 -2.56
CA TYR A 75 6.44 -4.16 -2.25
C TYR A 75 4.92 -4.22 -2.39
N ALA A 76 4.22 -3.12 -2.07
CA ALA A 76 2.77 -3.06 -2.17
C ALA A 76 2.28 -3.30 -3.59
N VAL A 77 3.03 -2.88 -4.63
CA VAL A 77 2.67 -3.16 -6.03
C VAL A 77 2.43 -4.65 -6.26
N ARG A 78 3.38 -5.49 -5.83
CA ARG A 78 3.30 -6.94 -5.98
C ARG A 78 2.16 -7.53 -5.14
N VAL A 79 2.06 -7.12 -3.88
CA VAL A 79 0.99 -7.57 -2.97
C VAL A 79 -0.39 -7.30 -3.55
N ILE A 80 -0.62 -6.07 -4.04
CA ILE A 80 -1.89 -5.67 -4.64
C ILE A 80 -2.14 -6.44 -5.94
N ALA A 81 -1.12 -6.59 -6.79
CA ALA A 81 -1.24 -7.31 -8.05
C ALA A 81 -1.61 -8.78 -7.83
N GLU A 82 -0.96 -9.45 -6.89
CA GLU A 82 -1.27 -10.83 -6.49
C GLU A 82 -2.69 -10.94 -5.91
N SER A 83 -3.07 -10.06 -4.99
CA SER A 83 -4.43 -9.99 -4.42
C SER A 83 -5.52 -9.71 -5.44
N GLN A 84 -5.19 -9.16 -6.61
CA GLN A 84 -6.17 -8.81 -7.65
C GLN A 84 -6.01 -9.68 -8.91
N GLY A 85 -5.21 -10.75 -8.85
CA GLY A 85 -4.97 -11.64 -9.98
C GLY A 85 -4.36 -10.95 -11.21
N ARG A 86 -3.59 -9.88 -11.03
CA ARG A 86 -2.97 -9.09 -12.10
C ARG A 86 -1.53 -9.50 -12.32
N GLU A 87 -1.25 -10.20 -13.41
CA GLU A 87 0.12 -10.61 -13.76
C GLU A 87 1.01 -9.41 -14.17
N TYR A 88 0.43 -8.44 -14.89
CA TYR A 88 1.12 -7.24 -15.40
C TYR A 88 0.39 -5.96 -14.97
N PRO A 89 0.50 -5.53 -13.70
CA PRO A 89 -0.15 -4.33 -13.22
C PRO A 89 0.45 -3.07 -13.87
N PHE A 90 -0.42 -2.10 -14.22
CA PHE A 90 0.01 -0.75 -14.58
C PHE A 90 -0.07 0.17 -13.35
N ILE A 91 1.02 0.86 -13.04
CA ILE A 91 1.13 1.70 -11.84
C ILE A 91 1.52 3.12 -12.24
N ILE A 92 0.81 4.11 -11.69
CA ILE A 92 1.21 5.52 -11.73
C ILE A 92 1.75 5.90 -10.36
N TRP A 93 3.02 6.32 -10.31
CA TRP A 93 3.68 6.73 -9.07
C TRP A 93 3.79 8.25 -8.99
N PHE A 94 2.98 8.86 -8.13
CA PHE A 94 3.07 10.30 -7.86
C PHE A 94 4.09 10.59 -6.76
N ALA A 95 4.85 11.68 -6.93
CA ALA A 95 5.81 12.17 -5.94
C ALA A 95 5.56 13.66 -5.68
N PRO A 96 5.76 14.15 -4.45
CA PRO A 96 5.43 15.54 -4.10
C PRO A 96 6.45 16.55 -4.63
N SER A 97 7.59 16.10 -5.18
CA SER A 97 8.57 16.97 -5.83
C SER A 97 9.36 16.23 -6.92
N GLU A 98 9.90 17.00 -7.85
CA GLU A 98 10.74 16.48 -8.94
C GLU A 98 11.99 15.75 -8.41
N THR A 99 12.59 16.25 -7.33
CA THR A 99 13.73 15.62 -6.69
C THR A 99 13.39 14.21 -6.19
N ILE A 100 12.26 14.04 -5.49
CA ILE A 100 11.81 12.74 -4.99
C ILE A 100 11.43 11.81 -6.15
N ARG A 101 10.79 12.36 -7.19
CA ARG A 101 10.45 11.62 -8.42
C ARG A 101 11.70 11.04 -9.08
N ARG A 102 12.71 11.88 -9.35
CA ARG A 102 13.95 11.47 -10.02
C ARG A 102 14.72 10.43 -9.20
N GLN A 103 14.91 10.66 -7.90
CA GLN A 103 15.58 9.71 -7.02
C GLN A 103 14.90 8.35 -7.00
N THR A 104 13.57 8.34 -6.93
CA THR A 104 12.77 7.11 -6.93
C THR A 104 12.88 6.39 -8.28
N ALA A 105 12.73 7.12 -9.39
CA ALA A 105 12.85 6.55 -10.74
C ALA A 105 14.25 5.95 -11.00
N ASP A 106 15.31 6.65 -10.61
CA ASP A 106 16.69 6.16 -10.77
C ASP A 106 16.96 4.93 -9.92
N ALA A 107 16.39 4.86 -8.71
CA ALA A 107 16.44 3.69 -7.85
C ALA A 107 15.69 2.49 -8.47
N LEU A 108 14.51 2.71 -9.05
CA LEU A 108 13.72 1.66 -9.69
C LEU A 108 14.36 1.11 -10.97
N LYS A 109 15.18 1.90 -11.68
CA LYS A 109 15.91 1.42 -12.87
C LYS A 109 17.09 0.51 -12.54
N LYS A 110 17.64 0.59 -11.33
CA LYS A 110 18.84 -0.16 -10.92
C LYS A 110 18.46 -1.57 -10.47
N ALA A 111 18.80 -2.59 -11.25
CA ALA A 111 18.42 -3.99 -11.00
C ALA A 111 18.72 -4.51 -9.57
N ARG A 112 19.85 -4.10 -8.98
CA ARG A 112 20.26 -4.53 -7.63
C ARG A 112 19.72 -3.64 -6.51
N HIS A 113 19.00 -2.57 -6.84
CA HIS A 113 18.45 -1.68 -5.83
C HIS A 113 17.24 -2.35 -5.14
N PRO A 114 17.08 -2.25 -3.80
CA PRO A 114 15.98 -2.89 -3.09
C PRO A 114 14.59 -2.57 -3.65
N TYR A 115 14.37 -1.34 -4.14
CA TYR A 115 13.09 -0.93 -4.74
C TYR A 115 12.79 -1.70 -6.01
N ARG A 116 13.79 -1.97 -6.86
CA ARG A 116 13.60 -2.75 -8.09
C ARG A 116 13.42 -4.22 -7.78
N GLN A 117 14.17 -4.75 -6.81
CA GLN A 117 14.01 -6.14 -6.36
C GLN A 117 12.61 -6.40 -5.81
N ALA A 118 11.99 -5.43 -5.14
CA ALA A 118 10.63 -5.54 -4.61
C ALA A 118 9.53 -5.63 -5.70
N LEU A 119 9.83 -5.22 -6.93
CA LEU A 119 8.91 -5.28 -8.08
C LEU A 119 9.04 -6.57 -8.90
N ASN A 120 9.99 -7.45 -8.56
CA ASN A 120 10.21 -8.74 -9.23
C ASN A 120 9.83 -9.89 -8.28
#